data_AF-A0A7C4C530-F1
#
_entry.id   AF-A0A7C4C530-F1
#
_cell.length_a   1.000
_cell.length_b   1.000
_cell.length_c   1.000
_cell.angle_alpha   90.00
_cell.angle_beta   90.00
_cell.angle_gamma   90.00
#
_symmetry.space_group_name_H-M   'P 1'
#
loop_
_entity.id
_entity.type
_entity.pdbx_description
1 polymer ?
#
loop_
_entity_poly.entity_id
_entity_poly.type
_entity_poly.pdbx_seq_one_letter_code
_entity_poly.pdbx_strand_id
1 'polypeptide(L)'
;MDIMHLIDRLEEVLNESRQLPFTHNIIVDEERVFEIIDQMRALIPEEVKKAQQLLAQKDRILAQAQEEANRTLAIAKEKRDQMVEREAIVQAAHARAEQILAEARIEQENTRREADAYVLETLRRLEMELERSLTQVRNGISYLQSERLQTTKEAE
;
A
#
# COMPACT_ATOMS: atom_id res chain seq x y z
N MET A 1 -48.67 6.43 -30.76
CA MET A 1 -48.46 7.48 -31.78
C MET A 1 -47.58 8.52 -31.16
N ASP A 2 -46.50 8.90 -31.86
CA ASP A 2 -45.57 9.90 -31.38
C ASP A 2 -46.07 11.31 -31.73
N ILE A 3 -45.68 12.32 -30.97
CA ILE A 3 -46.10 13.71 -31.21
C ILE A 3 -45.70 14.15 -32.62
N MET A 4 -44.52 13.73 -33.08
CA MET A 4 -44.03 13.96 -34.45
C MET A 4 -45.01 13.43 -35.48
N HIS A 5 -45.54 12.23 -35.27
CA HIS A 5 -46.45 11.57 -36.20
C HIS A 5 -47.82 12.27 -36.29
N LEU A 6 -48.24 12.95 -35.21
CA LEU A 6 -49.45 13.80 -35.22
C LEU A 6 -49.19 15.13 -35.93
N ILE A 7 -47.99 15.69 -35.79
CA ILE A 7 -47.58 16.93 -36.48
C ILE A 7 -47.54 16.67 -37.98
N ASP A 8 -46.90 15.58 -38.41
CA ASP A 8 -46.81 15.20 -39.82
C ASP A 8 -48.21 15.00 -40.42
N ARG A 9 -49.14 14.41 -39.67
CA ARG A 9 -50.53 14.19 -40.10
C ARG A 9 -51.33 15.49 -40.15
N LEU A 10 -51.08 16.44 -39.25
CA LEU A 10 -51.68 17.77 -39.31
C LEU A 10 -51.16 18.54 -40.54
N GLU A 11 -49.86 18.47 -40.80
CA GLU A 11 -49.22 19.08 -41.96
C GLU A 11 -49.76 18.49 -43.27
N GLU A 12 -49.95 17.17 -43.34
CA GLU A 12 -50.58 16.49 -44.47
C GLU A 12 -52.01 17.00 -44.74
N VAL A 13 -52.84 17.08 -43.71
CA VAL A 13 -54.22 17.61 -43.83
C VAL A 13 -54.24 19.06 -44.29
N LEU A 14 -53.31 19.89 -43.83
CA LEU A 14 -53.17 21.28 -44.26
C LEU A 14 -52.66 21.40 -45.71
N ASN A 15 -51.80 20.50 -46.16
CA ASN A 15 -51.28 20.47 -47.53
C ASN A 15 -52.28 19.92 -48.55
N GLU A 16 -53.14 18.97 -48.16
CA GLU A 16 -54.22 18.42 -49.00
C GLU A 16 -55.42 19.37 -49.15
N SER A 17 -55.46 20.44 -48.35
CA SER A 17 -56.56 21.40 -48.31
C SER A 17 -56.66 22.25 -49.59
N ARG A 18 -57.89 22.52 -50.04
CA ARG A 18 -58.13 23.32 -51.26
C ARG A 18 -57.83 24.79 -51.00
N GLN A 19 -56.91 25.37 -51.76
CA GLN A 19 -56.64 26.81 -51.76
C GLN A 19 -57.71 27.58 -52.53
N LEU A 20 -58.15 28.71 -51.98
CA LEU A 20 -59.10 29.60 -52.62
C LEU A 20 -58.40 30.55 -53.61
N PRO A 21 -58.84 30.63 -54.88
CA PRO A 21 -58.20 31.48 -55.89
C PRO A 21 -58.25 32.96 -55.47
N PHE A 22 -57.16 33.68 -55.74
CA PHE A 22 -56.98 35.10 -55.36
C PHE A 22 -56.90 35.39 -53.85
N THR A 23 -56.77 34.36 -52.99
CA THR A 23 -56.57 34.53 -51.54
C THR A 23 -55.49 33.59 -51.00
N HIS A 24 -54.97 33.88 -49.81
CA HIS A 24 -54.03 33.00 -49.08
C HIS A 24 -54.76 32.00 -48.17
N ASN A 25 -56.08 31.84 -48.32
CA ASN A 25 -56.90 31.05 -47.42
C ASN A 25 -57.05 29.62 -47.96
N ILE A 26 -56.96 28.65 -47.04
CA ILE A 26 -57.19 27.22 -47.30
C ILE A 26 -58.53 26.79 -46.71
N ILE A 27 -59.25 25.94 -47.43
CA ILE A 27 -60.44 25.25 -46.92
C ILE A 27 -60.00 23.92 -46.34
N VAL A 28 -60.22 23.75 -45.04
CA VAL A 28 -59.80 22.56 -44.29
C VAL A 28 -61.02 21.88 -43.68
N ASP A 29 -60.94 20.55 -43.54
CA ASP A 29 -61.91 19.78 -42.75
C ASP A 29 -61.68 20.07 -41.27
N GLU A 30 -62.63 20.82 -40.69
CA GLU A 30 -62.59 21.25 -39.30
C GLU A 30 -62.55 20.04 -38.35
N GLU A 31 -63.37 19.02 -38.58
CA GLU A 31 -63.49 17.85 -37.71
C GLU A 31 -62.16 17.08 -37.65
N ARG A 32 -61.54 16.85 -38.81
CA ARG A 32 -60.27 16.13 -38.91
C ARG A 32 -59.10 16.89 -38.27
N VAL A 33 -59.07 18.22 -38.34
CA VAL A 33 -58.04 19.04 -37.69
C VAL A 33 -58.22 19.07 -36.18
N PHE A 34 -59.45 19.25 -35.70
CA PHE A 34 -59.73 19.26 -34.26
C PHE A 34 -59.41 17.91 -33.60
N GLU A 35 -59.70 16.79 -34.26
CA GLU A 35 -59.32 15.46 -33.76
C GLU A 35 -57.81 15.32 -33.54
N ILE A 36 -56.99 15.82 -34.48
CA ILE A 36 -55.53 15.76 -34.37
C ILE A 36 -55.03 16.67 -33.24
N ILE A 37 -55.61 17.87 -33.10
CA ILE A 37 -55.28 18.81 -32.03
C ILE A 37 -55.64 18.24 -30.65
N ASP A 38 -56.79 17.56 -30.52
CA ASP A 38 -57.21 16.95 -29.26
C ASP A 38 -56.32 15.76 -28.89
N GLN A 39 -55.89 14.96 -29.86
CA GLN A 39 -54.89 13.90 -29.65
C GLN A 39 -53.54 14.46 -29.21
N MET A 40 -53.07 15.54 -29.83
CA MET A 40 -51.86 16.25 -29.40
C MET A 40 -52.00 16.79 -27.98
N ARG A 41 -53.14 17.40 -27.65
CA ARG A 41 -53.41 17.95 -26.32
C ARG A 41 -53.41 16.87 -25.24
N ALA A 42 -53.83 15.65 -25.56
CA ALA A 42 -53.78 14.52 -24.64
C ALA A 42 -52.37 13.93 -24.46
N LEU A 43 -51.55 13.89 -25.52
CA LEU A 43 -50.25 13.19 -25.54
C LEU A 43 -49.05 14.06 -25.15
N ILE A 44 -49.04 15.34 -25.55
CA ILE A 44 -47.93 16.27 -25.26
C ILE A 44 -47.61 16.38 -23.76
N PRO A 45 -48.59 16.55 -22.85
CA PRO A 45 -48.31 16.70 -21.42
C PRO A 45 -47.61 15.47 -20.82
N GLU A 46 -48.01 14.27 -21.23
CA GLU A 46 -47.40 13.01 -20.79
C GLU A 46 -45.95 12.89 -21.26
N GLU A 47 -45.67 13.25 -22.51
CA GLU A 47 -44.32 13.14 -23.08
C GLU A 47 -43.36 14.18 -22.47
N VAL A 48 -43.85 15.41 -22.23
CA VAL A 48 -43.08 16.44 -21.49
C VAL A 48 -42.78 15.98 -20.06
N LYS A 49 -43.75 15.37 -19.38
CA LYS A 49 -43.57 14.85 -18.01
C LYS A 49 -42.54 13.72 -17.96
N LYS A 50 -42.57 12.79 -18.92
CA LYS A 50 -41.56 11.73 -19.04
C LYS A 50 -40.17 12.31 -19.29
N ALA A 51 -40.04 13.29 -20.19
CA ALA A 51 -38.76 13.96 -20.46
C ALA A 51 -38.20 14.64 -19.20
N GLN A 52 -39.05 15.34 -18.43
CA GLN A 52 -38.65 15.95 -17.15
C GLN A 52 -38.22 14.90 -16.12
N GLN A 53 -38.91 13.76 -16.03
CA GLN A 53 -38.53 12.66 -15.15
C GLN A 53 -37.17 12.05 -15.53
N LEU A 54 -36.92 11.86 -16.83
CA LEU A 54 -35.65 11.36 -17.33
C LEU A 54 -34.50 12.33 -17.04
N LEU A 55 -34.71 13.64 -17.20
CA LEU A 55 -33.72 14.65 -16.82
C LEU A 55 -33.43 14.61 -15.31
N ALA A 56 -34.46 14.57 -14.48
CA ALA A 56 -34.29 14.46 -13.03
C ALA A 56 -33.58 13.17 -12.61
N GLN A 57 -33.85 12.05 -13.29
CA GLN A 57 -33.18 10.78 -13.04
C GLN A 57 -31.71 10.84 -13.48
N LYS A 58 -31.41 11.43 -14.63
CA LYS A 58 -30.04 11.66 -15.11
C LYS A 58 -29.25 12.49 -14.09
N ASP A 59 -29.82 13.58 -13.59
CA ASP A 59 -29.16 14.45 -12.62
C ASP A 59 -28.87 13.71 -11.32
N ARG A 60 -29.81 12.87 -10.84
CA ARG A 60 -29.59 12.00 -9.68
C ARG A 60 -28.47 10.99 -9.90
N ILE A 61 -28.45 10.33 -11.06
CA ILE A 61 -27.40 9.35 -11.39
C ILE A 61 -26.04 10.04 -11.45
N LEU A 62 -25.95 11.22 -12.06
CA LEU A 62 -24.71 11.99 -12.13
C LEU A 62 -24.24 12.42 -10.74
N ALA A 63 -25.15 12.88 -9.87
CA ALA A 63 -24.81 13.24 -8.50
C ALA A 63 -24.27 12.03 -7.71
N GLN A 64 -24.96 10.87 -7.80
CA GLN A 64 -24.52 9.64 -7.15
C GLN A 64 -23.16 9.17 -7.69
N ALA A 65 -22.96 9.17 -9.01
CA ALA A 65 -21.69 8.78 -9.62
C ALA A 65 -20.55 9.70 -9.18
N GLN A 66 -20.81 11.00 -9.05
CA GLN A 66 -19.81 11.96 -8.56
C GLN A 66 -19.47 11.73 -7.08
N GLU A 67 -20.46 11.43 -6.24
CA GLU A 67 -20.27 11.10 -4.84
C GLU A 67 -19.45 9.80 -4.69
N GLU A 68 -19.80 8.75 -5.42
CA GLU A 68 -19.08 7.48 -5.44
C GLU A 68 -17.64 7.67 -5.92
N ALA A 69 -17.41 8.42 -7.00
CA ALA A 69 -16.08 8.73 -7.50
C ALA A 69 -15.23 9.48 -6.45
N ASN A 70 -15.81 10.47 -5.79
CA ASN A 70 -15.14 11.22 -4.72
C ASN A 70 -14.81 10.31 -3.53
N ARG A 71 -15.73 9.43 -3.13
CA ARG A 71 -15.53 8.45 -2.06
C ARG A 71 -14.41 7.47 -2.40
N THR A 72 -14.41 6.91 -3.61
CA THR A 72 -13.33 6.00 -4.06
C THR A 72 -11.99 6.71 -4.09
N LEU A 73 -11.94 7.94 -4.56
CA LEU A 73 -10.71 8.74 -4.57
C LEU A 73 -10.19 9.00 -3.16
N ALA A 74 -11.08 9.29 -2.20
CA ALA A 74 -10.71 9.49 -0.80
C ALA A 74 -10.10 8.21 -0.19
N ILE A 75 -10.76 7.06 -0.38
CA ILE A 75 -10.27 5.76 0.09
C ILE A 75 -8.92 5.41 -0.55
N ALA A 76 -8.75 5.67 -1.85
CA ALA A 76 -7.51 5.41 -2.55
C ALA A 76 -6.35 6.28 -2.02
N LYS A 77 -6.62 7.56 -1.74
CA LYS A 77 -5.64 8.48 -1.13
C LYS A 77 -5.24 8.03 0.27
N GLU A 78 -6.21 7.69 1.12
CA GLU A 78 -5.94 7.20 2.47
C GLU A 78 -5.09 5.92 2.44
N LYS A 79 -5.44 4.96 1.58
CA LYS A 79 -4.69 3.72 1.42
C LYS A 79 -3.27 3.97 0.92
N ARG A 80 -3.08 4.90 -0.01
CA ARG A 80 -1.75 5.32 -0.48
C ARG A 80 -0.92 5.87 0.68
N ASP A 81 -1.49 6.77 1.47
CA ASP A 81 -0.76 7.40 2.57
C ASP A 81 -0.35 6.37 3.64
N GLN A 82 -1.25 5.43 3.96
CA GLN A 82 -0.93 4.29 4.83
C GLN A 82 0.17 3.38 4.26
N MET A 83 0.20 3.15 2.95
CA MET A 83 1.24 2.34 2.30
C MET A 83 2.61 3.02 2.39
N VAL A 84 2.68 4.33 2.11
CA VAL A 84 3.92 5.11 2.20
C VAL A 84 4.44 5.13 3.64
N GLU A 85 3.55 5.31 4.62
CA GLU A 85 3.92 5.25 6.03
C GLU A 85 4.49 3.88 6.42
N ARG A 86 3.83 2.78 5.99
CA ARG A 86 4.33 1.42 6.23
C ARG A 86 5.69 1.18 5.58
N GLU A 87 5.90 1.66 4.36
CA GLU A 87 7.17 1.52 3.67
C GLU A 87 8.31 2.25 4.41
N ALA A 88 8.05 3.48 4.89
CA ALA A 88 9.02 4.22 5.69
C ALA A 88 9.36 3.49 7.01
N ILE A 89 8.37 2.91 7.69
CA ILE A 89 8.59 2.12 8.90
C ILE A 89 9.44 0.88 8.60
N VAL A 90 9.14 0.16 7.50
CA VAL A 90 9.90 -1.04 7.10
C VAL A 90 11.35 -0.69 6.77
N GLN A 91 11.59 0.39 6.02
CA GLN A 91 12.95 0.85 5.71
C GLN A 91 13.72 1.23 6.99
N ALA A 92 13.08 1.95 7.91
CA ALA A 92 13.68 2.30 9.20
C ALA A 92 13.99 1.05 10.05
N ALA A 93 13.10 0.06 10.05
CA ALA A 93 13.31 -1.21 10.75
C ALA A 93 14.50 -1.99 10.16
N HIS A 94 14.64 -2.05 8.84
CA HIS A 94 15.78 -2.66 8.18
C HIS A 94 17.10 -1.95 8.52
N ALA A 95 17.12 -0.61 8.45
CA ALA A 95 18.31 0.17 8.81
C ALA A 95 18.74 -0.09 10.27
N ARG A 96 17.77 -0.15 11.20
CA ARG A 96 18.03 -0.47 12.61
C ARG A 96 18.51 -1.90 12.80
N ALA A 97 17.97 -2.86 12.06
CA ALA A 97 18.41 -4.25 12.12
C ALA A 97 19.87 -4.40 11.66
N GLU A 98 20.24 -3.76 10.55
CA GLU A 98 21.62 -3.73 10.05
C GLU A 98 22.57 -3.08 11.07
N GLN A 99 22.15 -1.98 11.71
CA GLN A 99 22.92 -1.35 12.78
C GLN A 99 23.14 -2.30 13.96
N ILE A 100 22.10 -2.96 14.45
CA ILE A 100 22.20 -3.93 15.55
C ILE A 100 23.14 -5.09 15.17
N LEU A 101 23.06 -5.60 13.94
CA LEU A 101 23.94 -6.66 13.47
C LEU A 101 25.40 -6.20 13.38
N ALA A 102 25.65 -4.97 12.93
CA ALA A 102 26.98 -4.40 12.90
C ALA A 102 27.57 -4.22 14.30
N GLU A 103 26.79 -3.65 15.24
CA GLU A 103 27.18 -3.49 16.63
C GLU A 103 27.47 -4.84 17.31
N ALA A 104 26.58 -5.83 17.13
CA ALA A 104 26.77 -7.17 17.68
C ALA A 104 28.03 -7.87 17.16
N ARG A 105 28.39 -7.68 15.88
CA ARG A 105 29.63 -8.23 15.31
C ARG A 105 30.87 -7.58 15.93
N ILE A 106 30.85 -6.27 16.13
CA ILE A 106 31.95 -5.54 16.77
C ILE A 106 32.11 -6.00 18.22
N GLU A 107 31.00 -6.10 18.95
CA GLU A 107 31.00 -6.56 20.33
C GLU A 107 31.51 -8.01 20.43
N GLN A 108 31.04 -8.91 19.57
CA GLN A 108 31.51 -10.29 19.52
C GLN A 108 33.02 -10.37 19.30
N GLU A 109 33.56 -9.58 18.37
CA GLU A 109 34.99 -9.58 18.08
C GLU A 109 35.81 -9.03 19.27
N ASN A 110 35.32 -7.98 19.93
CA ASN A 110 35.95 -7.43 21.12
C ASN A 110 35.94 -8.44 22.28
N THR A 111 34.78 -9.05 22.57
CA THR A 111 34.68 -10.08 23.61
C THR A 111 35.61 -11.25 23.34
N ARG A 112 35.74 -11.70 22.08
CA ARG A 112 36.68 -12.77 21.72
C ARG A 112 38.13 -12.35 22.01
N ARG A 113 38.53 -11.14 21.58
CA ARG A 113 39.89 -10.64 21.82
C ARG A 113 40.20 -10.49 23.30
N GLU A 114 39.25 -10.00 24.09
CA GLU A 114 39.38 -9.88 25.55
C GLU A 114 39.52 -11.25 26.23
N ALA A 115 38.70 -12.22 25.82
CA ALA A 115 38.78 -13.59 26.32
C ALA A 115 40.12 -14.24 25.97
N ASP A 116 40.59 -14.10 24.72
CA ASP A 116 41.89 -14.63 24.27
C ASP A 116 43.04 -14.01 25.08
N ALA A 117 42.99 -12.69 25.30
CA ALA A 117 44.00 -11.99 26.10
C ALA A 117 44.02 -12.48 27.56
N TYR A 118 42.84 -12.64 28.16
CA TYR A 118 42.71 -13.15 29.54
C TYR A 118 43.24 -14.58 29.68
N VAL A 119 42.88 -15.47 28.74
CA VAL A 119 43.36 -16.86 28.72
C VAL A 119 44.89 -16.89 28.59
N LEU A 120 45.45 -16.06 27.70
CA LEU A 120 46.89 -16.01 27.47
C LEU A 120 47.64 -15.49 28.70
N GLU A 121 47.12 -14.48 29.41
CA GLU A 121 47.69 -14.03 30.68
C GLU A 121 47.64 -15.12 31.75
N THR A 122 46.51 -15.83 31.85
CA THR A 122 46.33 -16.92 32.81
C THR A 122 47.31 -18.07 32.54
N LEU A 123 47.48 -18.46 31.28
CA LEU A 123 48.42 -19.50 30.85
C LEU A 123 49.88 -19.09 31.13
N ARG A 124 50.25 -17.83 30.86
CA ARG A 124 51.60 -17.31 31.22
C ARG A 124 51.85 -17.36 32.72
N ARG A 125 50.84 -17.06 33.54
CA ARG A 125 50.96 -17.15 34.99
C ARG A 125 51.20 -18.59 35.43
N LEU A 126 50.44 -19.53 34.87
CA LEU A 126 50.60 -20.96 35.14
C LEU A 126 51.99 -21.46 34.69
N GLU A 127 52.47 -21.03 33.53
CA GLU A 127 53.81 -21.37 33.04
C GLU A 127 54.90 -20.95 34.04
N MET A 128 54.85 -19.71 34.53
CA MET A 128 55.80 -19.22 35.55
C MET A 128 55.73 -20.01 36.86
N GLU A 129 54.54 -20.45 37.28
CA GLU A 129 54.40 -21.29 38.48
C GLU A 129 55.00 -22.68 38.27
N LEU A 130 54.73 -23.30 37.12
CA LEU A 130 55.30 -24.60 36.77
C LEU A 130 56.83 -24.55 36.67
N GLU A 131 57.41 -23.49 36.10
CA GLU A 131 58.86 -23.29 36.06
C GLU A 131 59.48 -23.20 37.46
N ARG A 132 58.82 -22.48 38.38
CA ARG A 132 59.26 -22.41 39.78
C ARG A 132 59.20 -23.77 40.45
N SER A 133 58.11 -24.52 40.28
CA SER A 133 57.97 -25.88 40.82
C SER A 133 59.02 -26.83 40.23
N LEU A 134 59.27 -26.78 38.92
CA LEU A 134 60.32 -27.56 38.26
C LEU A 134 61.71 -27.23 38.80
N THR A 135 61.98 -25.95 39.05
CA THR A 135 63.25 -25.50 39.64
C THR A 135 63.42 -26.04 41.06
N GLN A 136 62.37 -26.01 41.88
CA GLN A 136 62.38 -26.59 43.22
C GLN A 136 62.64 -28.11 43.18
N VAL A 137 61.99 -28.84 42.28
CA VAL A 137 62.22 -30.28 42.09
C VAL A 137 63.67 -30.55 41.68
N ARG A 138 64.21 -29.80 40.70
CA ARG A 138 65.61 -29.95 40.25
C ARG A 138 66.61 -29.68 41.37
N ASN A 139 66.37 -28.65 42.18
CA ASN A 139 67.20 -28.33 43.33
C ASN A 139 67.16 -29.46 44.38
N GLY A 140 65.98 -30.01 44.66
CA GLY A 140 65.81 -31.15 45.56
C GLY A 140 66.54 -32.42 45.08
N ILE A 141 66.46 -32.74 43.79
CA ILE A 141 67.22 -33.86 43.19
C ILE A 141 68.72 -33.64 43.33
N SER A 142 69.21 -32.44 43.01
CA SER A 142 70.64 -32.10 43.08
C SER A 142 71.18 -32.18 44.52
N TYR A 143 70.39 -31.74 45.50
CA TYR A 143 70.72 -31.85 46.92
C TYR A 143 70.91 -33.32 47.33
N LEU A 144 69.92 -34.19 47.06
CA LEU A 144 69.99 -35.61 47.40
C LEU A 144 71.16 -36.33 46.69
N GLN A 145 71.46 -35.96 45.45
CA GLN A 145 72.63 -36.50 44.73
C GLN A 145 73.94 -36.09 45.39
N SER A 146 74.07 -34.83 45.82
CA SER A 146 75.25 -34.33 46.51
C SER A 146 75.44 -34.95 47.90
N GLU A 147 74.35 -35.14 48.65
CA GLU A 147 74.34 -35.78 49.97
C GLU A 147 74.78 -37.25 49.87
N ARG A 148 74.31 -37.97 48.84
CA ARG A 148 74.73 -39.36 48.56
C ARG A 148 76.23 -39.48 48.24
N LEU A 149 76.80 -38.47 47.57
CA LEU A 149 78.23 -38.41 47.23
C LEU A 149 79.12 -38.07 48.44
N GLN A 150 78.58 -37.35 49.43
CA GLN A 150 79.30 -37.05 50.68
C GLN A 150 79.28 -38.24 51.63
N THR A 151 78.11 -38.85 51.83
CA THR A 151 77.96 -40.07 52.67
C THR A 151 78.78 -41.26 52.17
N THR A 152 79.03 -41.37 50.86
CA THR A 152 79.93 -42.40 50.31
C THR A 152 81.42 -42.08 50.52
N LYS A 153 81.80 -40.82 50.67
CA LYS A 153 83.19 -40.41 50.97
C LYS A 153 83.55 -40.48 52.46
N GLU A 154 82.57 -40.39 53.36
CA GLU A 154 82.78 -40.54 54.81
C GLU A 154 82.83 -42.02 55.24
N ALA A 155 82.42 -42.94 54.37
CA ALA A 155 82.43 -44.38 54.61
C ALA A 155 83.67 -45.11 54.07
N GLU A 156 84.57 -44.41 53.36
CA GLU A 156 85.91 -44.86 52.92
C GLU A 156 87.00 -44.36 53.86
#